data_AF-A0A7V8YGQ8-F1
#
_entry.id   AF-A0A7V8YGQ8-F1
#
_cell.length_a   1.000
_cell.length_b   1.000
_cell.length_c   1.000
_cell.angle_alpha   90.00
_cell.angle_beta   90.00
_cell.angle_gamma   90.00
#
_symmetry.space_group_name_H-M   'P 1'
#
loop_
_entity.id
_entity.type
_entity.pdbx_description
1 polymer ?
#
loop_
_entity_poly.entity_id
_entity_poly.type
_entity_poly.pdbx_seq_one_letter_code
_entity_poly.pdbx_strand_id
1 'polypeptide(L)' 'MQTTERITVTLPKELAEGLRQRVAAGEAESVSGLVASVLEARFERELVKRFLADMEAVGGPITEEAREWAREVWRIARGE' A
#
# COMPACT_ATOMS: atom_id res chain seq x y z
N MET A 1 12.24 4.63 -21.40
CA MET A 1 11.42 3.52 -21.95
C MET A 1 10.59 2.99 -20.82
N GLN A 2 9.26 3.00 -20.93
CA GLN A 2 8.39 2.37 -19.94
C GLN A 2 8.38 0.88 -20.24
N THR A 3 9.14 0.09 -19.50
CA THR A 3 9.23 -1.36 -19.72
C THR A 3 8.14 -2.03 -18.90
N THR A 4 7.00 -2.29 -19.52
CA THR A 4 5.93 -3.13 -18.95
C THR A 4 6.25 -4.60 -19.22
N GLU A 5 6.12 -5.47 -18.22
CA GLU A 5 6.27 -6.92 -18.34
C GLU A 5 4.92 -7.63 -18.20
N ARG A 6 4.64 -8.62 -19.05
CA ARG A 6 3.39 -9.37 -19.00
C ARG A 6 3.51 -10.55 -18.05
N ILE A 7 2.72 -10.53 -16.98
CA ILE A 7 2.58 -11.64 -16.05
C ILE A 7 1.20 -12.30 -16.21
N THR A 8 1.14 -13.62 -16.04
CA THR A 8 -0.13 -14.37 -15.98
C THR A 8 -0.36 -14.79 -14.54
N VAL A 9 -1.53 -14.44 -13.98
CA VAL A 9 -1.91 -14.80 -12.61
C VAL A 9 -3.25 -15.52 -12.61
N THR A 10 -3.41 -16.47 -11.67
CA THR A 10 -4.71 -17.12 -11.42
C THR A 10 -5.33 -16.48 -10.19
N LEU A 11 -6.59 -16.09 -10.30
CA LEU A 11 -7.36 -15.44 -9.22
C LEU A 11 -8.67 -16.19 -9.01
N PRO A 12 -9.27 -16.12 -7.81
CA PRO A 12 -10.66 -16.51 -7.60
C PRO A 12 -11.57 -15.84 -8.63
N LYS A 13 -12.54 -16.58 -9.16
CA LYS A 13 -13.41 -16.12 -10.26
C LYS A 13 -14.12 -14.83 -9.90
N GLU A 14 -14.62 -14.75 -8.68
CA GLU A 14 -15.35 -13.61 -8.12
C GLU A 14 -14.47 -12.37 -8.05
N LEU A 15 -13.19 -12.54 -7.69
CA LEU A 15 -12.24 -11.44 -7.64
C LEU A 15 -11.89 -10.91 -9.04
N ALA A 16 -11.68 -11.83 -10.00
CA ALA A 16 -11.43 -11.46 -11.38
C ALA A 16 -12.63 -10.72 -12.01
N GLU A 17 -13.85 -11.14 -11.65
CA GLU A 17 -15.08 -10.46 -12.07
C GLU A 17 -15.22 -9.08 -11.42
N GLY A 18 -14.98 -8.96 -10.12
CA GLY A 18 -14.98 -7.67 -9.43
C GLY A 18 -13.98 -6.67 -10.02
N LEU A 19 -12.78 -7.12 -10.39
CA LEU A 19 -11.81 -6.26 -11.08
C LEU A 19 -12.35 -5.73 -12.41
N ARG A 20 -13.00 -6.58 -13.21
CA ARG A 20 -13.61 -6.17 -14.49
C ARG A 20 -14.74 -5.17 -14.28
N GLN A 21 -15.59 -5.38 -13.28
CA GLN A 21 -16.71 -4.48 -12.97
C GLN A 21 -16.24 -3.08 -12.57
N ARG A 22 -15.19 -2.99 -11.75
CA ARG A 22 -14.62 -1.69 -11.32
C ARG A 22 -14.02 -0.91 -12.49
N VAL A 23 -13.33 -1.59 -13.41
CA VAL A 23 -12.85 -0.97 -14.65
C VAL A 23 -14.02 -0.53 -15.53
N ALA A 24 -15.06 -1.35 -15.68
CA ALA A 24 -16.26 -0.97 -16.43
C ALA A 24 -17.02 0.21 -15.81
N ALA A 25 -16.94 0.38 -14.48
CA ALA A 25 -17.48 1.52 -13.75
C ALA A 25 -16.60 2.79 -13.86
N GLY A 26 -15.44 2.72 -14.52
CA GLY A 26 -14.54 3.84 -14.70
C GLY A 26 -13.62 4.12 -13.51
N GLU A 27 -13.53 3.21 -12.52
CA GLU A 27 -12.63 3.39 -11.38
C GLU A 27 -11.14 3.27 -11.75
N ALA A 28 -10.84 2.69 -12.91
CA ALA A 28 -9.50 2.59 -13.47
C ALA A 28 -9.55 2.44 -15.00
N GLU A 29 -8.50 2.88 -15.69
CA GLU A 29 -8.40 2.81 -17.16
C GLU A 29 -8.28 1.38 -17.69
N SER A 30 -7.77 0.44 -16.88
CA SER A 30 -7.60 -0.96 -17.27
C SER A 30 -7.42 -1.87 -16.05
N VAL A 31 -7.60 -3.18 -16.25
CA VAL A 31 -7.35 -4.20 -15.20
C VAL A 31 -5.90 -4.18 -14.76
N SER A 32 -4.95 -4.08 -15.69
CA SER A 32 -3.52 -4.00 -15.38
C SER A 32 -3.17 -2.74 -14.61
N GLY A 33 -3.76 -1.59 -14.95
CA GLY A 33 -3.55 -0.35 -14.20
C GLY A 33 -4.09 -0.44 -12.76
N LEU A 34 -5.29 -1.00 -12.60
CA LEU A 34 -5.86 -1.24 -11.28
C LEU A 34 -4.99 -2.18 -10.44
N VAL A 35 -4.55 -3.31 -11.01
CA VAL A 35 -3.68 -4.26 -10.32
C VAL A 35 -2.34 -3.62 -9.96
N ALA A 36 -1.71 -2.88 -10.88
CA ALA A 36 -0.45 -2.17 -10.62
C ALA A 36 -0.58 -1.21 -9.43
N SER A 37 -1.61 -0.37 -9.40
CA SER A 37 -1.83 0.60 -8.31
C SER A 37 -2.00 -0.09 -6.94
N VAL A 38 -2.70 -1.23 -6.90
CA VAL A 38 -2.89 -2.00 -5.67
C VAL A 38 -1.58 -2.64 -5.21
N LEU A 39 -0.79 -3.17 -6.14
CA LEU A 39 0.51 -3.78 -5.85
C LEU A 39 1.53 -2.75 -5.37
N GLU A 40 1.61 -1.59 -6.03
CA GLU A 40 2.47 -0.47 -5.62
C GLU A 40 2.13 -0.03 -4.19
N ALA A 41 0.85 0.26 -3.92
CA ALA A 41 0.41 0.67 -2.59
C ALA A 41 0.67 -0.42 -1.53
N ARG A 42 0.62 -1.71 -1.91
CA ARG A 42 0.97 -2.81 -1.01
C ARG A 42 2.46 -2.87 -0.75
N PHE A 43 3.30 -2.78 -1.79
CA PHE A 43 4.75 -2.85 -1.66
C PHE A 43 5.31 -1.67 -0.87
N GLU A 44 4.79 -0.46 -1.08
CA GLU A 44 5.17 0.69 -0.27
C GLU A 44 4.86 0.45 1.21
N ARG A 45 3.65 -0.03 1.54
CA ARG A 45 3.27 -0.35 2.92
C ARG A 45 4.14 -1.43 3.54
N GLU A 46 4.43 -2.51 2.82
CA GLU A 46 5.29 -3.58 3.32
C GLU A 46 6.75 -3.14 3.45
N LEU A 47 7.24 -2.27 2.57
CA LEU A 47 8.56 -1.65 2.69
C LEU A 47 8.66 -0.81 3.96
N VAL A 48 7.68 0.05 4.23
CA VAL A 48 7.64 0.86 5.46
C VAL A 48 7.59 -0.03 6.70
N LYS A 49 6.74 -1.07 6.72
CA LYS A 49 6.67 -2.01 7.85
C LYS A 49 8.01 -2.69 8.10
N ARG A 50 8.67 -3.17 7.04
CA ARG A 50 9.98 -3.82 7.16
C ARG A 50 11.03 -2.85 7.70
N PHE A 51 11.06 -1.63 7.18
CA PHE A 51 11.97 -0.59 7.66
C PHE A 51 11.77 -0.30 9.16
N LEU A 52 10.51 -0.16 9.61
CA LEU A 52 10.21 0.04 11.02
C LEU A 52 10.65 -1.15 11.88
N ALA A 53 10.41 -2.37 11.42
CA ALA A 53 10.87 -3.58 12.12
C ALA A 53 12.40 -3.63 12.23
N ASP A 54 13.12 -3.27 11.17
CA ASP A 54 14.59 -3.20 11.17
C ASP A 54 15.08 -2.11 12.16
N MET A 55 14.39 -0.97 12.25
CA MET A 55 14.72 0.08 13.23
C MET A 55 14.46 -0.38 14.67
N GLU A 56 13.34 -1.04 14.94
CA GLU A 56 13.02 -1.58 16.27
C GLU A 56 14.03 -2.67 16.69
N ALA A 57 14.52 -3.47 15.74
CA ALA A 57 15.54 -4.47 16.02
C ALA A 57 16.88 -3.86 16.46
N VAL A 58 17.23 -2.66 15.96
CA VAL A 58 18.49 -1.97 16.30
C VAL A 58 18.32 -1.06 17.52
N GLY A 59 17.22 -0.31 17.60
CA GLY A 59 16.98 0.73 18.61
C GLY A 59 16.14 0.29 19.81
N GLY A 60 15.57 -0.91 19.77
CA GLY A 60 14.55 -1.36 20.72
C GLY A 60 13.13 -0.97 20.29
N PRO A 61 12.10 -1.51 20.97
CA PRO A 61 10.71 -1.29 20.59
C PRO A 61 10.31 0.19 20.74
N ILE A 62 9.48 0.69 19.83
CA ILE A 62 8.92 2.04 19.95
C ILE A 62 7.94 2.06 21.14
N THR A 63 8.26 2.87 22.15
CA THR A 63 7.44 3.02 23.37
C THR A 63 6.10 3.69 23.06
N GLU A 64 5.09 3.44 23.90
CA GLU A 64 3.77 4.08 23.71
C GLU A 64 3.85 5.60 23.86
N GLU A 65 4.69 6.11 24.77
CA GLU A 65 4.94 7.55 24.94
C GLU A 65 5.48 8.18 23.65
N ALA A 66 6.43 7.51 22.97
CA ALA A 66 6.95 7.98 21.69
C ALA A 66 5.87 7.94 20.58
N ARG A 67 4.96 6.95 20.61
CA ARG A 67 3.83 6.87 19.68
C ARG A 67 2.82 7.99 19.93
N GLU A 68 2.51 8.30 21.18
CA GLU A 68 1.62 9.40 21.57
C GLU A 68 2.19 10.74 21.15
N TRP A 69 3.47 10.99 21.43
CA TRP A 69 4.17 12.19 20.99
C TRP A 69 4.14 12.34 19.47
N ALA A 70 4.43 11.27 18.72
CA ALA A 70 4.40 11.31 17.26
C ALA A 70 2.98 11.62 16.71
N ARG A 71 1.93 11.06 17.31
CA ARG A 71 0.54 11.37 16.95
C ARG A 71 0.18 12.83 17.21
N GLU A 72 0.67 13.39 18.31
CA GLU A 72 0.46 14.80 18.67
C GLU A 72 1.10 15.72 17.62
N VAL A 73 2.38 15.51 17.32
CA VAL A 73 3.10 16.29 16.31
C VAL A 73 2.44 16.18 14.94
N TRP A 74 1.97 14.98 14.57
CA TRP A 74 1.28 14.76 13.30
C TRP A 74 -0.05 15.53 13.20
N ARG A 75 -0.81 15.60 14.30
CA ARG A 75 -2.07 16.33 14.35
C ARG A 75 -1.85 17.83 14.13
N ILE A 76 -0.86 18.39 14.84
CA ILE A 76 -0.43 19.79 14.71
C ILE A 76 -0.01 20.08 13.26
N ALA A 77 0.77 19.20 12.64
CA ALA A 77 1.24 19.37 11.26
C ALA A 77 0.10 19.36 10.22
N ARG A 78 -1.02 18.70 10.52
CA ARG A 78 -2.22 18.68 9.65
C ARG A 78 -3.24 19.77 9.97
N GLY A 79 -2.99 20.61 10.97
CA GLY A 79 -3.90 21.67 11.40
C GLY A 79 -5.17 21.16 12.09
N GLU A 80 -5.11 19.96 12.68
CA GLU A 80 -6.18 19.31 13.44
C GLU A 80 -6.00 19.48 14.96
#